data_AF-L8TX94-F1
#
_entry.id   AF-L8TX94-F1
#
_cell.length_a   1.000
_cell.length_b   1.000
_cell.length_c   1.000
_cell.angle_alpha   90.00
_cell.angle_beta   90.00
_cell.angle_gamma   90.00
#
_symmetry.space_group_name_H-M   'P 1'
#
loop_
_entity.id
_entity.type
_entity.pdbx_description
1 polymer ?
#
loop_
_entity_poly.entity_id
_entity_poly.type
_entity_poly.pdbx_seq_one_letter_code
_entity_poly.pdbx_strand_id
1 'polypeptide(L)'
;MKNTAVAAPSHRLDPEAKTSRPIRAHSIRAAGVLAAVAVLGFLSWFRLPEVTRGTLWAEDAAVFLADTMSIGAWQSIADPYAGYLHTIPRLVSGIAYTVAPIDAYATLVSFLSCVVVAAVSVGTYFCPRRCSPTGATA
;
A
#
# COMPACT_ATOMS: atom_id res chain seq x y z
N MET A 1 49.83 -8.46 62.74
CA MET A 1 49.19 -7.50 61.81
C MET A 1 49.08 -8.17 60.45
N LYS A 2 47.89 -8.65 60.07
CA LYS A 2 47.63 -9.26 58.75
C LYS A 2 46.71 -8.31 57.99
N ASN A 3 47.20 -7.72 56.91
CA ASN A 3 46.44 -6.85 56.02
C ASN A 3 45.45 -7.70 55.21
N THR A 4 44.15 -7.57 55.47
CA THR A 4 43.10 -8.05 54.57
C THR A 4 42.64 -6.88 53.72
N ALA A 5 43.26 -6.72 52.55
CA ALA A 5 42.67 -5.92 51.47
C ALA A 5 41.49 -6.70 50.89
N VAL A 6 40.28 -6.34 51.32
CA VAL A 6 39.04 -6.77 50.67
C VAL A 6 38.96 -6.06 49.33
N ALA A 7 39.09 -6.81 48.24
CA ALA A 7 38.90 -6.29 46.88
C ALA A 7 37.44 -5.84 46.71
N ALA A 8 37.25 -4.58 46.32
CA ALA A 8 35.95 -4.02 45.99
C ALA A 8 35.32 -4.77 44.80
N PRO A 9 34.00 -5.05 44.81
CA PRO A 9 33.33 -5.65 43.67
C PRO A 9 33.40 -4.70 42.48
N SER A 10 34.05 -5.14 41.41
CA SER A 10 34.06 -4.43 40.13
C SER A 10 32.64 -4.36 39.60
N HIS A 11 32.09 -3.15 39.56
CA HIS A 11 30.84 -2.82 38.89
C HIS A 11 30.98 -3.20 37.41
N ARG A 12 30.52 -4.40 37.06
CA ARG A 12 30.40 -4.86 35.69
C ARG A 12 29.35 -3.96 35.02
N LEU A 13 29.82 -2.95 34.30
CA LEU A 13 29.02 -2.33 33.26
C LEU A 13 28.84 -3.40 32.20
N ASP A 14 27.72 -4.13 32.28
CA ASP A 14 27.26 -4.90 31.13
C ASP A 14 27.04 -3.86 30.02
N PRO A 15 27.82 -3.84 28.94
CA PRO A 15 27.48 -2.99 27.81
C PRO A 15 26.18 -3.55 27.26
N GLU A 16 25.11 -2.83 27.57
CA GLU A 16 23.79 -2.91 27.01
C GLU A 16 23.85 -3.58 25.63
N ALA A 17 23.38 -4.83 25.56
CA ALA A 17 23.30 -5.58 24.33
C ALA A 17 22.40 -4.79 23.37
N LYS A 18 23.02 -3.98 22.52
CA LYS A 18 22.38 -3.19 21.47
C LYS A 18 21.66 -4.16 20.56
N THR A 19 20.40 -4.46 20.88
CA THR A 19 19.55 -5.42 20.21
C THR A 19 19.26 -4.84 18.83
N SER A 20 20.17 -5.12 17.92
CA SER A 20 20.17 -4.62 16.54
C SER A 20 19.18 -5.43 15.73
N ARG A 21 17.90 -5.42 16.11
CA ARG A 21 16.84 -6.19 15.45
C ARG A 21 15.51 -5.43 15.36
N PRO A 22 15.41 -4.43 14.45
CA PRO A 22 14.10 -4.18 13.88
C PRO A 22 14.05 -4.16 12.34
N ILE A 23 15.14 -3.90 11.62
CA ILE A 23 15.05 -3.65 10.16
C ILE A 23 14.58 -4.89 9.38
N ARG A 24 15.20 -6.06 9.62
CA ARG A 24 14.89 -7.30 8.89
C ARG A 24 13.43 -7.77 9.07
N ALA A 25 12.85 -7.58 10.26
CA ALA A 25 11.47 -7.99 10.54
C ALA A 25 10.44 -7.09 9.85
N HIS A 26 10.71 -5.78 9.76
CA HIS A 26 9.85 -4.85 9.03
C HIS A 26 9.92 -5.09 7.52
N SER A 27 11.10 -5.37 6.97
CA SER A 27 11.26 -5.70 5.55
C SER A 27 10.53 -6.98 5.16
N ILE A 28 10.57 -8.03 5.98
CA ILE A 28 9.84 -9.30 5.70
C ILE A 28 8.32 -9.07 5.72
N ARG A 29 7.81 -8.27 6.67
CA ARG A 29 6.39 -7.93 6.73
C ARG A 29 5.95 -7.10 5.53
N ALA A 30 6.70 -6.07 5.16
CA ALA A 30 6.43 -5.25 4.00
C ALA A 30 6.45 -6.09 2.71
N ALA A 31 7.45 -6.95 2.54
CA ALA A 31 7.51 -7.89 1.42
C ALA A 31 6.30 -8.83 1.39
N GLY A 32 5.88 -9.37 2.54
CA GLY A 32 4.68 -10.20 2.65
C GLY A 32 3.39 -9.47 2.26
N VAL A 33 3.24 -8.21 2.66
CA VAL A 33 2.10 -7.36 2.27
C VAL A 33 2.09 -7.11 0.76
N LEU A 34 3.24 -6.71 0.20
CA LEU A 34 3.36 -6.47 -1.24
C LEU A 34 3.08 -7.74 -2.05
N ALA A 35 3.59 -8.89 -1.61
CA ALA A 35 3.31 -10.17 -2.22
C ALA A 35 1.82 -10.52 -2.16
N ALA A 36 1.14 -10.28 -1.03
CA ALA A 36 -0.30 -10.50 -0.91
C ALA A 36 -1.11 -9.61 -1.85
N VAL A 37 -0.76 -8.32 -1.96
CA VAL A 37 -1.41 -7.39 -2.90
C VAL A 37 -1.20 -7.85 -4.35
N ALA A 38 0.02 -8.23 -4.71
CA ALA A 38 0.32 -8.74 -6.06
C ALA A 38 -0.51 -10.00 -6.37
N VAL A 39 -0.48 -11.00 -5.48
CA VAL A 39 -1.22 -12.26 -5.66
C VAL A 39 -2.72 -12.01 -5.79
N LEU A 40 -3.32 -11.25 -4.86
CA LEU A 40 -4.75 -10.97 -4.89
C LEU A 40 -5.15 -10.09 -6.09
N GLY A 41 -4.27 -9.17 -6.51
CA GLY A 41 -4.47 -8.38 -7.72
C GLY A 41 -4.52 -9.25 -8.98
N PHE A 42 -3.55 -10.17 -9.14
CA PHE A 42 -3.55 -11.14 -10.25
C PHE A 42 -4.74 -12.11 -10.19
N LEU A 43 -5.10 -12.61 -9.01
CA LEU A 43 -6.27 -13.48 -8.85
C LEU A 43 -7.56 -12.75 -9.27
N SER A 44 -7.71 -11.49 -8.87
CA SER A 44 -8.85 -10.65 -9.28
C SER A 44 -8.86 -10.40 -10.78
N TRP A 45 -7.68 -10.17 -11.37
CA TRP A 45 -7.52 -10.01 -12.82
C TRP A 45 -7.95 -11.25 -13.61
N PHE A 46 -7.46 -12.44 -13.22
CA PHE A 46 -7.81 -13.69 -13.90
C PHE A 46 -9.27 -14.10 -13.70
N ARG A 47 -9.94 -13.59 -12.67
CA ARG A 47 -11.38 -13.77 -12.46
C ARG A 47 -12.22 -12.99 -13.49
N LEU A 48 -11.69 -11.92 -14.07
CA LEU A 48 -12.43 -11.10 -15.04
C LEU A 48 -12.52 -11.80 -16.40
N PRO A 49 -13.71 -11.86 -17.02
CA PRO A 49 -13.86 -12.25 -18.42
C PRO A 49 -13.05 -11.34 -19.34
N GLU A 50 -12.60 -11.85 -20.49
CA GLU A 50 -11.79 -11.10 -21.45
C GLU A 50 -12.46 -9.80 -21.90
N VAL A 51 -13.76 -9.86 -22.22
CA VAL A 51 -14.54 -8.68 -22.60
C VAL A 51 -14.52 -7.63 -21.49
N THR A 52 -14.69 -8.04 -20.23
CA THR A 52 -14.68 -7.12 -19.09
C THR A 52 -13.32 -6.47 -18.89
N ARG A 53 -12.21 -7.19 -19.13
CA ARG A 53 -10.86 -6.62 -19.04
C ARG A 53 -10.67 -5.47 -20.04
N GLY A 54 -11.16 -5.62 -21.26
CA GLY A 54 -11.04 -4.63 -22.33
C GLY A 54 -12.14 -3.55 -22.35
N THR A 55 -13.06 -3.55 -21.38
CA THR A 55 -14.20 -2.61 -21.36
C THR A 55 -14.01 -1.57 -20.26
N LEU A 56 -14.14 -0.29 -20.60
CA LEU A 56 -14.27 0.77 -19.61
C LEU A 56 -15.65 0.71 -18.98
N TRP A 57 -15.73 0.10 -17.80
CA TRP A 57 -17.00 -0.19 -17.14
C TRP A 57 -17.47 0.91 -16.18
N ALA A 58 -16.54 1.67 -15.60
CA ALA A 58 -16.92 2.77 -14.72
C ALA A 58 -17.52 3.92 -15.56
N GLU A 59 -18.70 4.35 -15.16
CA GLU A 59 -19.45 5.48 -15.74
C GLU A 59 -18.56 6.71 -15.97
N ASP A 60 -17.66 6.98 -15.02
CA ASP A 60 -16.78 8.14 -15.05
C ASP A 60 -15.39 7.85 -15.65
N ALA A 61 -15.09 6.61 -16.06
CA ALA A 61 -13.78 6.30 -16.63
C ALA A 61 -13.51 7.06 -17.93
N ALA A 62 -14.54 7.24 -18.77
CA ALA A 62 -14.43 8.04 -19.98
C ALA A 62 -14.19 9.52 -19.67
N VAL A 63 -14.79 10.04 -18.59
CA VAL A 63 -14.59 11.41 -18.13
C VAL A 63 -13.14 11.60 -17.68
N PHE A 64 -12.62 10.70 -16.85
CA PHE A 64 -11.23 10.81 -16.36
C PHE A 64 -10.20 10.67 -17.48
N LEU A 65 -10.47 9.83 -18.49
CA LEU A 65 -9.64 9.75 -19.69
C LEU A 65 -9.68 11.07 -20.48
N ALA A 66 -10.87 11.62 -20.72
CA ALA A 66 -11.01 12.89 -21.44
C ALA A 66 -10.29 14.04 -20.72
N ASP A 67 -10.41 14.12 -19.40
CA ASP A 67 -9.66 15.10 -18.58
C ASP A 67 -8.15 14.86 -18.68
N THR A 68 -7.72 13.60 -18.58
CA THR A 68 -6.31 13.23 -18.70
C THR A 68 -5.72 13.67 -20.05
N MET A 69 -6.49 13.56 -21.12
CA MET A 69 -6.10 14.00 -22.46
C MET A 69 -6.13 15.52 -22.63
N SER A 70 -7.02 16.23 -21.93
CA SER A 70 -7.23 17.67 -22.12
C SER A 70 -6.30 18.53 -21.25
N ILE A 71 -6.16 18.21 -19.96
CA ILE A 71 -5.38 18.98 -18.99
C ILE A 71 -4.05 18.30 -18.61
N GLY A 72 -3.90 17.01 -18.94
CA GLY A 72 -2.70 16.22 -18.71
C GLY A 72 -2.84 15.22 -17.55
N ALA A 73 -2.05 14.14 -17.62
CA ALA A 73 -2.15 13.01 -16.69
C ALA A 73 -1.99 13.39 -15.22
N TRP A 74 -1.05 14.26 -14.87
CA TRP A 74 -0.75 14.59 -13.48
C TRP A 74 -1.53 15.80 -12.96
N GLN A 75 -1.85 16.74 -13.84
CA GLN A 75 -2.71 17.88 -13.54
C GLN A 75 -4.13 17.40 -13.23
N SER A 76 -4.63 16.41 -13.99
CA SER A 76 -5.97 15.88 -13.79
C SER A 76 -6.22 15.30 -12.40
N ILE A 77 -5.19 14.84 -11.67
CA ILE A 77 -5.33 14.26 -10.33
C ILE A 77 -5.91 15.26 -9.32
N ALA A 78 -5.57 16.54 -9.45
CA ALA A 78 -6.02 17.59 -8.56
C ALA A 78 -7.36 18.22 -9.00
N ASP A 79 -7.92 17.78 -10.14
CA ASP A 79 -9.12 18.36 -10.72
C ASP A 79 -10.40 17.78 -10.07
N PRO A 80 -11.23 18.60 -9.39
CA PRO A 80 -12.46 18.10 -8.78
C PRO A 80 -13.48 17.67 -9.84
N TYR A 81 -14.21 16.58 -9.56
CA TYR A 81 -15.32 16.12 -10.40
C TYR A 81 -16.58 15.97 -9.54
N ALA A 82 -17.70 16.55 -9.99
CA ALA A 82 -18.96 16.59 -9.27
C ALA A 82 -18.87 17.10 -7.81
N GLY A 83 -17.94 18.01 -7.52
CA GLY A 83 -17.70 18.54 -6.18
C GLY A 83 -16.82 17.67 -5.28
N TYR A 84 -16.30 16.54 -5.78
CA TYR A 84 -15.42 15.63 -5.07
C TYR A 84 -14.07 15.46 -5.75
N LEU A 85 -13.03 15.23 -4.94
CA LEU A 85 -11.70 14.92 -5.44
C LEU A 85 -11.55 13.40 -5.64
N HIS A 86 -11.55 12.95 -6.89
CA HIS A 86 -11.43 11.54 -7.26
C HIS A 86 -9.96 11.12 -7.43
N THR A 87 -9.16 11.24 -6.36
CA THR A 87 -7.69 11.06 -6.43
C THR A 87 -7.26 9.68 -6.95
N ILE A 88 -7.82 8.59 -6.40
CA ILE A 88 -7.44 7.23 -6.80
C ILE A 88 -7.88 6.93 -8.24
N PRO A 89 -9.15 7.18 -8.66
CA PRO A 89 -9.55 6.98 -10.05
C PRO A 89 -8.71 7.79 -11.05
N ARG A 90 -8.41 9.06 -10.74
CA ARG A 90 -7.62 9.93 -11.62
C ARG A 90 -6.15 9.52 -11.68
N LEU A 91 -5.57 9.05 -10.57
CA LEU A 91 -4.23 8.47 -10.57
C LEU A 91 -4.17 7.21 -11.45
N VAL A 92 -5.16 6.34 -11.36
CA VAL A 92 -5.26 5.14 -12.22
C VAL A 92 -5.34 5.54 -13.69
N SER A 93 -6.18 6.53 -14.04
CA SER A 93 -6.27 7.06 -15.40
C SER A 93 -4.94 7.63 -15.89
N GLY A 94 -4.28 8.46 -15.09
CA GLY A 94 -2.99 9.08 -15.45
C GLY A 94 -1.88 8.04 -15.64
N ILE A 95 -1.78 7.04 -14.77
CA ILE A 95 -0.83 5.92 -14.93
C ILE A 95 -1.16 5.13 -16.20
N ALA A 96 -2.43 4.79 -16.42
CA ALA A 96 -2.81 4.01 -17.59
C ALA A 96 -2.50 4.73 -18.90
N TYR A 97 -2.78 6.04 -18.97
CA TYR A 97 -2.51 6.88 -20.12
C TYR A 97 -1.01 7.08 -20.39
N THR A 98 -0.18 7.15 -19.35
CA THR A 98 1.27 7.38 -19.49
C THR A 98 2.06 6.12 -19.81
N VAL A 99 1.59 4.95 -19.36
CA VAL A 99 2.34 3.68 -19.48
C VAL A 99 1.96 2.88 -20.73
N ALA A 100 0.70 2.95 -21.17
CA ALA A 100 0.19 2.10 -22.24
C ALA A 100 -0.37 2.93 -23.42
N PRO A 101 -0.36 2.37 -24.65
CA PRO A 101 -1.09 2.95 -25.76
C PRO A 101 -2.60 2.94 -25.47
N ILE A 102 -3.34 3.82 -26.15
CA ILE A 102 -4.77 4.03 -25.93
C ILE A 102 -5.60 2.75 -26.09
N ASP A 103 -5.23 1.86 -27.01
CA ASP A 103 -5.92 0.58 -27.25
C ASP A 103 -5.83 -0.38 -26.05
N ALA A 104 -4.79 -0.24 -25.22
CA ALA A 104 -4.59 -1.03 -24.01
C ALA A 104 -5.05 -0.31 -22.73
N TYR A 105 -5.57 0.92 -22.85
CA TYR A 105 -5.97 1.75 -21.71
C TYR A 105 -7.02 1.05 -20.84
N ALA A 106 -8.09 0.52 -21.44
CA ALA A 106 -9.17 -0.14 -20.72
C ALA A 106 -8.67 -1.36 -19.92
N THR A 107 -7.81 -2.16 -20.56
CA THR A 107 -7.13 -3.31 -19.96
C THR A 107 -6.29 -2.89 -18.76
N LEU A 108 -5.49 -1.84 -18.90
CA LEU A 108 -4.62 -1.38 -17.83
C LEU A 108 -5.41 -0.74 -16.66
N VAL A 109 -6.44 0.04 -16.95
CA VAL A 109 -7.35 0.58 -15.91
C VAL A 109 -8.02 -0.54 -15.13
N SER A 110 -8.52 -1.58 -15.80
CA SER A 110 -9.11 -2.75 -15.16
C SER A 110 -8.11 -3.49 -14.27
N PHE A 111 -6.86 -3.65 -14.73
CA PHE A 111 -5.81 -4.29 -13.95
C PHE A 111 -5.43 -3.46 -12.71
N LEU A 112 -5.19 -2.16 -12.88
CA LEU A 112 -4.88 -1.26 -11.78
C LEU A 112 -6.01 -1.19 -10.75
N SER A 113 -7.27 -1.24 -11.20
CA SER A 113 -8.44 -1.33 -10.30
C SER A 113 -8.41 -2.61 -9.46
N CYS A 114 -8.02 -3.75 -10.06
CA CYS A 114 -7.81 -5.00 -9.30
C CYS A 114 -6.72 -4.85 -8.23
N VAL A 115 -5.62 -4.16 -8.55
CA VAL A 115 -4.54 -3.88 -7.59
C VAL A 115 -5.01 -2.98 -6.45
N VAL A 116 -5.81 -1.95 -6.74
CA VAL A 116 -6.40 -1.06 -5.73
C VAL A 116 -7.31 -1.86 -4.79
N VAL A 117 -8.21 -2.69 -5.32
CA VAL A 117 -9.10 -3.55 -4.51
C VAL A 117 -8.29 -4.52 -3.63
N ALA A 118 -7.24 -5.13 -4.19
CA ALA A 118 -6.34 -6.00 -3.44
C ALA A 118 -5.63 -5.23 -2.30
N ALA A 119 -5.13 -4.03 -2.56
CA ALA A 119 -4.49 -3.19 -1.56
C ALA A 119 -5.45 -2.81 -0.42
N VAL A 120 -6.69 -2.42 -0.73
CA VAL A 120 -7.73 -2.10 0.27
C VAL A 120 -8.08 -3.34 1.11
N SER A 121 -8.22 -4.50 0.47
CA SER A 121 -8.54 -5.77 1.14
C SER A 121 -7.44 -6.19 2.11
N VAL A 122 -6.17 -6.16 1.65
CA VAL A 122 -5.00 -6.46 2.48
C VAL A 122 -4.86 -5.45 3.62
N GLY A 123 -5.03 -4.16 3.32
CA GLY A 123 -5.00 -3.09 4.33
C GLY A 123 -6.03 -3.33 5.43
N THR A 124 -7.27 -3.65 5.07
CA THR A 124 -8.35 -3.92 6.03
C THR A 124 -8.06 -5.17 6.86
N TYR A 125 -7.53 -6.24 6.25
CA TYR A 125 -7.16 -7.47 6.95
C TYR A 125 -6.04 -7.26 7.99
N PHE A 126 -5.08 -6.37 7.73
CA PHE A 126 -4.00 -6.04 8.67
C PHE A 126 -4.33 -4.90 9.65
N CYS A 127 -5.36 -4.11 9.38
CA CYS A 127 -5.91 -3.08 10.27
C CYS A 127 -6.84 -3.52 11.44
N PRO A 128 -6.88 -4.78 11.96
CA PRO A 128 -7.72 -5.06 13.14
C PRO A 128 -7.12 -4.75 14.52
N ARG A 129 -5.84 -4.37 14.66
CA ARG A 129 -5.15 -4.43 15.99
C ARG A 129 -4.51 -3.16 16.51
N ARG A 130 -5.10 -2.00 16.25
CA ARG A 130 -4.64 -0.73 16.88
C ARG A 130 -5.69 -0.04 17.76
N CYS A 131 -6.92 -0.53 17.79
CA CYS A 131 -8.01 0.08 18.58
C CYS A 131 -8.69 -0.94 19.52
N SER A 132 -7.92 -1.73 20.26
CA SER A 132 -8.42 -2.35 21.49
C SER A 132 -7.79 -1.59 22.67
N PRO A 133 -8.53 -0.73 23.38
CA PRO A 133 -8.03 -0.17 24.63
C PRO A 133 -7.88 -1.30 25.64
N THR A 134 -6.64 -1.70 25.90
CA THR A 134 -6.31 -2.52 27.06
C THR A 134 -6.30 -1.59 28.28
N GLY A 135 -7.25 -1.73 29.19
CA GLY A 135 -7.18 -1.15 30.54
C GLY A 135 -8.38 -0.31 30.97
N ALA A 136 -9.52 -0.97 31.20
CA ALA A 136 -10.45 -0.53 32.23
C ALA A 136 -10.46 -1.61 33.32
N THR A 137 -9.43 -1.61 34.15
CA THR A 137 -9.49 -2.19 35.50
C THR A 137 -9.77 -1.03 36.44
N ALA A 138 -11.03 -0.90 36.86
CA ALA A 138 -11.44 -0.15 38.04
C ALA A 138 -11.97 -1.15 39.06
#